data_AF-A0A2Z4LPZ2-F1
#
_entry.id   AF-A0A2Z4LPZ2-F1
#
_cell.length_a   1.000
_cell.length_b   1.000
_cell.length_c   1.000
_cell.angle_alpha   90.00
_cell.angle_beta   90.00
_cell.angle_gamma   90.00
#
_symmetry.space_group_name_H-M   'P 1'
#
loop_
_entity.id
_entity.type
_entity.pdbx_description
1 polymer ?
#
loop_
_entity_poly.entity_id
_entity_poly.type
_entity_poly.pdbx_seq_one_letter_code
_entity_poly.pdbx_strand_id
1 'polypeptide(L)'
;MKTYNNKIAILGLALATLIACDDEEKVVDEILAQVGTGAVLRTIDEDNNLVYNFDTNEFEDGSSYTIDLEEQDEESGDLLESVEVYVNFDDNSDDGTDISTTEVLLQTLTASEFTDGERGLPVATVSYTADELIAATGIDETMIVGKDRFEFRLVLSLTNGEVYTNSDVGGPVSGGAYFSAPFEYFPVIACSITDDLSGTHSYVTTINTTAPGQEPPGDNVPIGCSQGTIVAGNVTWTQIAGGEGSPISGEYSSSDMSFGQFESCYPGRGPATGEDVTIIWDCISLNPDGEVYLKDSVVVPNDDNDDTDFTYGYEITSVVGPVMTIDFSNSLGDTGSVVLTREGGEDWPAIFLGNN
;
A
#
# COMPACT_ATOMS: atom_id res chain seq x y z
N MET A 1 21.27 85.65 10.46
CA MET A 1 22.30 84.70 10.93
C MET A 1 21.78 84.08 12.23
N LYS A 2 21.60 82.74 12.23
CA LYS A 2 21.25 81.87 13.38
C LYS A 2 19.83 82.10 13.98
N THR A 3 19.02 81.12 14.33
CA THR A 3 19.19 79.66 14.52
C THR A 3 17.78 79.06 14.71
N TYR A 4 17.50 77.89 14.15
CA TYR A 4 16.34 77.06 14.52
C TYR A 4 16.81 75.91 15.40
N ASN A 5 16.13 75.68 16.53
CA ASN A 5 16.17 74.43 17.27
C ASN A 5 14.72 73.99 17.51
N ASN A 6 14.36 72.83 16.95
CA ASN A 6 13.10 72.13 17.21
C ASN A 6 13.29 71.12 18.34
N LYS A 7 12.37 71.07 19.30
CA LYS A 7 11.92 69.84 19.99
C LYS A 7 10.50 70.04 20.54
N ILE A 8 9.82 68.89 20.67
CA ILE A 8 8.69 68.54 21.56
C ILE A 8 7.33 68.35 20.87
N ALA A 9 6.84 67.12 21.04
CA ALA A 9 5.57 66.54 20.65
C ALA A 9 4.49 66.70 21.74
N ILE A 10 3.22 66.36 21.40
CA ILE A 10 2.24 65.56 22.18
C ILE A 10 0.77 66.07 22.06
N LEU A 11 -0.09 65.14 21.58
CA LEU A 11 -1.52 64.82 21.84
C LEU A 11 -2.64 65.88 21.93
N GLY A 12 -3.77 65.49 21.33
CA GLY A 12 -5.15 65.93 21.65
C GLY A 12 -6.12 65.57 20.52
N LEU A 13 -6.52 64.31 20.34
CA LEU A 13 -7.64 63.59 21.00
C LEU A 13 -9.02 63.89 20.38
N ALA A 14 -9.51 62.88 19.66
CA ALA A 14 -10.89 62.37 19.60
C ALA A 14 -12.06 63.36 19.68
N LEU A 15 -12.73 63.57 18.53
CA LEU A 15 -14.18 63.78 18.48
C LEU A 15 -14.73 63.58 17.06
N ALA A 16 -14.73 62.35 16.56
CA ALA A 16 -15.45 61.98 15.34
C ALA A 16 -15.86 60.50 15.36
N THR A 17 -16.36 60.03 16.51
CA THR A 17 -17.13 58.79 16.58
C THR A 17 -18.56 59.23 16.81
N LEU A 18 -19.42 59.11 15.80
CA LEU A 18 -20.87 58.98 15.83
C LEU A 18 -21.35 59.16 14.37
N ILE A 19 -22.12 58.18 13.88
CA ILE A 19 -22.72 58.03 12.53
C ILE A 19 -21.93 57.09 11.60
N ALA A 20 -22.17 55.79 11.79
CA ALA A 20 -22.50 54.82 10.73
C ALA A 20 -22.72 53.44 11.39
N CYS A 21 -23.90 53.23 11.98
CA CYS A 21 -24.50 51.90 12.07
C CYS A 21 -25.39 51.82 10.83
N ASP A 22 -24.94 51.11 9.80
CA ASP A 22 -25.86 50.43 8.90
C ASP A 22 -25.51 48.95 9.03
N ASP A 23 -26.53 48.14 9.28
CA ASP A 23 -26.49 46.69 9.24
C ASP A 23 -26.13 46.27 7.80
N GLU A 24 -24.84 46.15 7.52
CA GLU A 24 -24.40 45.28 6.43
C GLU A 24 -24.63 43.85 6.93
N GLU A 25 -25.77 43.25 6.58
CA GLU A 25 -25.81 41.79 6.40
C GLU A 25 -24.68 41.47 5.43
N LYS A 26 -23.57 40.97 5.97
CA LYS A 26 -22.39 40.76 5.14
C LYS A 26 -22.75 39.65 4.19
N VAL A 27 -22.43 39.85 2.91
CA VAL A 27 -22.40 38.76 1.91
C VAL A 27 -21.59 37.56 2.46
N VAL A 28 -20.62 37.82 3.34
CA VAL A 28 -19.89 36.79 4.08
C VAL A 28 -20.79 35.98 5.02
N ASP A 29 -21.72 36.60 5.75
CA ASP A 29 -22.64 35.90 6.65
C ASP A 29 -23.70 35.12 5.86
N GLU A 30 -24.16 35.62 4.70
CA GLU A 30 -25.00 34.85 3.75
C GLU A 30 -24.23 33.68 3.13
N ILE A 31 -22.95 33.87 2.77
CA ILE A 31 -22.09 32.81 2.25
C ILE A 31 -21.78 31.78 3.34
N LEU A 32 -21.50 32.21 4.58
CA LEU A 32 -21.26 31.31 5.72
C LEU A 32 -22.54 30.63 6.23
N ALA A 33 -23.72 31.19 5.96
CA ALA A 33 -24.99 30.50 6.18
C ALA A 33 -25.33 29.53 5.02
N GLN A 34 -24.76 29.73 3.83
CA GLN A 34 -24.87 28.80 2.70
C GLN A 34 -23.80 27.69 2.74
N VAL A 35 -22.65 27.96 3.35
CA VAL A 35 -21.62 26.97 3.67
C VAL A 35 -22.00 26.43 5.05
N GLY A 36 -22.80 25.35 5.08
CA GLY A 36 -23.14 24.65 6.32
C GLY A 36 -21.89 24.41 7.17
N THR A 37 -22.07 24.20 8.47
CA THR A 37 -20.97 24.03 9.42
C THR A 37 -20.16 22.76 9.22
N GLY A 38 -20.58 21.90 8.28
CA GLY A 38 -19.89 20.67 7.89
C GLY A 38 -20.08 19.59 8.94
N ALA A 39 -20.20 18.35 8.48
CA ALA A 39 -20.02 17.19 9.33
C ALA A 39 -18.98 16.26 8.70
N VAL A 40 -18.32 15.48 9.55
CA VAL A 40 -17.32 14.50 9.14
C VAL A 40 -17.59 13.18 9.82
N LEU A 41 -17.22 12.11 9.14
CA LEU A 41 -17.20 10.78 9.69
C LEU A 41 -15.74 10.31 9.72
N ARG A 42 -15.08 10.52 10.85
CA ARG A 42 -13.66 10.24 11.05
C ARG A 42 -13.44 8.73 11.21
N THR A 43 -12.50 8.18 10.45
CA THR A 43 -11.95 6.84 10.72
C THR A 43 -11.09 6.89 11.97
N ILE A 44 -11.49 6.16 13.01
CA ILE A 44 -10.67 5.96 14.22
C ILE A 44 -9.66 4.85 13.96
N ASP A 45 -10.13 3.72 13.43
CA ASP A 45 -9.34 2.52 13.15
C ASP A 45 -9.95 1.76 11.96
N GLU A 46 -9.12 0.95 11.30
CA GLU A 46 -9.49 0.12 10.17
C GLU A 46 -8.71 -1.20 10.26
N ASP A 47 -9.42 -2.32 10.22
CA ASP A 47 -8.83 -3.66 10.22
C ASP A 47 -9.30 -4.44 8.99
N ASN A 48 -8.36 -4.69 8.08
CA ASN A 48 -8.59 -5.51 6.88
C ASN A 48 -8.00 -6.91 7.07
N ASN A 49 -8.88 -7.85 7.41
CA ASN A 49 -8.58 -9.27 7.52
C ASN A 49 -9.35 -10.07 6.45
N LEU A 50 -9.55 -9.50 5.25
CA LEU A 50 -10.08 -10.24 4.11
C LEU A 50 -8.97 -11.08 3.49
N VAL A 51 -8.95 -12.38 3.81
CA VAL A 51 -7.90 -13.30 3.36
C VAL A 51 -8.50 -14.41 2.50
N TYR A 52 -8.09 -14.48 1.25
CA TYR A 52 -8.59 -15.45 0.28
C TYR A 52 -7.59 -16.59 0.04
N ASN A 53 -8.07 -17.83 0.05
CA ASN A 53 -7.28 -19.01 -0.21
C ASN A 53 -7.50 -19.48 -1.65
N PHE A 54 -6.48 -19.31 -2.48
CA PHE A 54 -6.54 -19.64 -3.91
C PHE A 54 -6.37 -21.14 -4.22
N ASP A 55 -5.98 -21.96 -3.23
CA ASP A 55 -5.97 -23.42 -3.38
C ASP A 55 -7.38 -24.00 -3.21
N THR A 56 -8.14 -23.44 -2.26
CA THR A 56 -9.53 -23.86 -1.99
C THR A 56 -10.55 -23.07 -2.79
N ASN A 57 -10.18 -21.91 -3.33
CA ASN A 57 -11.06 -20.90 -3.94
C ASN A 57 -12.16 -20.42 -2.98
N GLU A 58 -11.77 -20.15 -1.74
CA GLU A 58 -12.67 -19.71 -0.66
C GLU A 58 -11.94 -18.73 0.27
N PHE A 59 -12.66 -17.82 0.92
CA PHE A 59 -12.10 -17.03 2.02
C PHE A 59 -11.72 -17.89 3.24
N GLU A 60 -10.66 -17.51 3.94
CA GLU A 60 -10.26 -18.13 5.20
C GLU A 60 -11.32 -17.88 6.30
N ASP A 61 -11.52 -18.83 7.20
CA ASP A 61 -12.51 -18.73 8.28
C ASP A 61 -12.22 -17.51 9.18
N GLY A 62 -13.24 -16.69 9.43
CA GLY A 62 -13.09 -15.43 10.17
C GLY A 62 -12.61 -14.24 9.34
N SER A 63 -12.45 -14.39 8.02
CA SER A 63 -12.14 -13.26 7.13
C SER A 63 -13.21 -12.18 7.23
N SER A 64 -12.78 -10.95 7.48
CA SER A 64 -13.67 -9.81 7.72
C SER A 64 -12.99 -8.48 7.48
N TYR A 65 -13.80 -7.45 7.30
CA TYR A 65 -13.39 -6.06 7.21
C TYR A 65 -14.10 -5.24 8.28
N THR A 66 -13.34 -4.47 9.06
CA THR A 66 -13.85 -3.71 10.20
C THR A 66 -13.42 -2.25 10.12
N ILE A 67 -14.35 -1.32 10.39
CA ILE A 67 -14.07 0.11 10.46
C ILE A 67 -14.67 0.68 11.76
N ASP A 68 -13.87 1.48 12.47
CA ASP A 68 -14.31 2.31 13.58
C ASP A 68 -14.54 3.74 13.12
N LEU A 69 -15.75 4.24 13.33
CA LEU A 69 -16.21 5.55 12.85
C LEU A 69 -16.54 6.46 14.03
N GLU A 70 -16.17 7.74 13.94
CA GLU A 70 -16.56 8.82 14.85
C GLU A 70 -17.24 9.93 14.06
N GLU A 71 -18.47 10.24 14.41
CA GLU A 71 -19.20 11.36 13.81
C GLU A 71 -18.81 12.67 14.52
N GLN A 72 -18.63 13.74 13.74
CA GLN A 72 -18.48 15.08 14.29
C GLN A 72 -19.20 16.11 13.43
N ASP A 73 -20.18 16.79 14.03
CA ASP A 73 -20.89 17.95 13.48
C ASP A 73 -20.72 19.21 14.36
N GLU A 74 -21.50 20.28 14.08
CA GLU A 74 -21.49 21.53 14.85
C GLU A 74 -22.14 21.45 16.25
N GLU A 75 -23.02 20.48 16.46
CA GLU A 75 -23.68 20.20 17.74
C GLU A 75 -23.02 19.04 18.48
N SER A 76 -21.76 18.72 18.14
CA SER A 76 -20.98 17.64 18.76
C SER A 76 -21.62 16.25 18.63
N GLY A 77 -22.24 16.01 17.47
CA GLY A 77 -22.85 14.73 17.07
C GLY A 77 -24.33 14.60 17.40
N ASP A 78 -24.94 15.62 17.99
CA ASP A 78 -26.37 15.66 18.27
C ASP A 78 -27.22 15.73 16.98
N LEU A 79 -26.63 16.08 15.82
CA LEU A 79 -27.35 16.10 14.54
C LEU A 79 -27.32 14.77 13.80
N LEU A 80 -26.54 13.77 14.23
CA LEU A 80 -26.46 12.46 13.57
C LEU A 80 -27.86 11.84 13.42
N GLU A 81 -28.28 11.58 12.17
CA GLU A 81 -29.51 10.83 11.88
C GLU A 81 -29.18 9.37 11.52
N SER A 82 -28.38 9.18 10.48
CA SER A 82 -27.97 7.85 10.03
C SER A 82 -26.67 7.87 9.24
N VAL A 83 -26.02 6.71 9.20
CA VAL A 83 -24.93 6.40 8.26
C VAL A 83 -25.34 5.20 7.42
N GLU A 84 -25.44 5.38 6.11
CA GLU A 84 -25.62 4.29 5.16
C GLU A 84 -24.27 3.79 4.67
N VAL A 85 -24.08 2.47 4.69
CA VAL A 85 -22.90 1.78 4.17
C VAL A 85 -23.28 1.07 2.90
N TYR A 86 -22.66 1.48 1.81
CA TYR A 86 -22.79 0.86 0.49
C TYR A 86 -21.56 0.03 0.18
N VAL A 87 -21.72 -1.02 -0.62
CA VAL A 87 -20.62 -1.87 -1.07
C VAL A 87 -20.77 -2.28 -2.54
N ASN A 88 -19.66 -2.33 -3.27
CA ASN A 88 -19.49 -3.10 -4.50
C ASN A 88 -18.22 -3.95 -4.43
N PHE A 89 -18.11 -4.86 -5.38
CA PHE A 89 -16.86 -5.55 -5.70
C PHE A 89 -16.25 -4.89 -6.94
N ASP A 90 -14.95 -4.63 -6.89
CA ASP A 90 -14.14 -4.11 -7.99
C ASP A 90 -13.13 -5.19 -8.39
N ASP A 91 -13.33 -5.74 -9.58
CA ASP A 91 -12.38 -6.63 -10.25
C ASP A 91 -11.22 -5.76 -10.74
N ASN A 92 -10.17 -5.73 -9.93
CA ASN A 92 -9.00 -4.87 -10.14
C ASN A 92 -7.85 -5.67 -10.74
N SER A 93 -8.19 -6.77 -11.40
CA SER A 93 -7.29 -7.60 -12.19
C SER A 93 -7.36 -7.21 -13.68
N ASP A 94 -6.35 -7.62 -14.46
CA ASP A 94 -6.32 -7.43 -15.93
C ASP A 94 -6.28 -8.81 -16.61
N ASP A 95 -7.15 -9.73 -16.16
CA ASP A 95 -7.20 -11.11 -16.66
C ASP A 95 -8.11 -11.31 -17.90
N GLY A 96 -8.76 -10.22 -18.33
CA GLY A 96 -9.65 -10.18 -19.49
C GLY A 96 -11.11 -10.53 -19.20
N THR A 97 -11.45 -10.83 -17.95
CA THR A 97 -12.81 -10.86 -17.42
C THR A 97 -13.00 -9.66 -16.49
N ASP A 98 -14.21 -9.13 -16.42
CA ASP A 98 -14.58 -8.09 -15.45
C ASP A 98 -15.83 -8.58 -14.73
N ILE A 99 -15.67 -8.94 -13.46
CA ILE A 99 -16.75 -9.40 -12.57
C ILE A 99 -17.21 -8.31 -11.59
N SER A 100 -16.80 -7.05 -11.80
CA SER A 100 -17.19 -5.94 -10.95
C SER A 100 -18.70 -5.84 -10.81
N THR A 101 -19.16 -5.52 -9.60
CA THR A 101 -20.59 -5.44 -9.30
C THR A 101 -21.06 -4.00 -9.19
N THR A 102 -22.37 -3.79 -9.34
CA THR A 102 -22.97 -2.51 -9.00
C THR A 102 -23.07 -2.36 -7.50
N GLU A 103 -22.88 -1.15 -7.02
CA GLU A 103 -23.07 -0.81 -5.62
C GLU A 103 -24.46 -1.18 -5.09
N VAL A 104 -24.48 -1.75 -3.88
CA VAL A 104 -25.69 -2.08 -3.12
C VAL A 104 -25.62 -1.50 -1.70
N LEU A 105 -26.78 -1.21 -1.11
CA LEU A 105 -26.87 -0.84 0.31
C LEU A 105 -26.64 -2.09 1.17
N LEU A 106 -25.58 -2.07 1.98
CA LEU A 106 -25.21 -3.15 2.89
C LEU A 106 -25.90 -3.00 4.25
N GLN A 107 -25.83 -1.80 4.83
CA GLN A 107 -26.37 -1.51 6.15
C GLN A 107 -26.77 -0.03 6.28
N THR A 108 -27.78 0.24 7.11
CA THR A 108 -28.06 1.59 7.61
C THR A 108 -27.89 1.58 9.12
N LEU A 109 -26.90 2.32 9.62
CA LEU A 109 -26.74 2.62 11.04
C LEU A 109 -27.61 3.81 11.40
N THR A 110 -28.42 3.67 12.43
CA THR A 110 -29.16 4.78 13.05
C THR A 110 -28.36 5.39 14.19
N ALA A 111 -28.65 6.64 14.54
CA ALA A 111 -28.01 7.31 15.69
C ALA A 111 -28.03 6.48 16.99
N SER A 112 -29.03 5.61 17.18
CA SER A 112 -29.14 4.75 18.38
C SER A 112 -28.13 3.60 18.44
N GLU A 113 -27.44 3.30 17.35
CA GLU A 113 -26.39 2.29 17.27
C GLU A 113 -25.00 2.86 17.61
N PHE A 114 -24.88 4.19 17.71
CA PHE A 114 -23.67 4.86 18.13
C PHE A 114 -23.63 5.00 19.66
N THR A 115 -22.41 5.06 20.19
CA THR A 115 -22.15 5.24 21.63
C THR A 115 -21.22 6.42 21.86
N ASP A 116 -21.16 6.96 23.07
CA ASP A 116 -20.24 8.06 23.39
C ASP A 116 -18.77 7.58 23.35
N GLY A 117 -17.98 8.15 22.44
CA GLY A 117 -16.54 7.96 22.37
C GLY A 117 -15.77 8.77 23.42
N GLU A 118 -14.43 8.62 23.46
CA GLU A 118 -13.58 9.30 24.45
C GLU A 118 -13.62 10.84 24.37
N ARG A 119 -13.96 11.37 23.19
CA ARG A 119 -14.11 12.81 22.93
C ARG A 119 -15.52 13.33 23.24
N GLY A 120 -16.44 12.46 23.67
CA GLY A 120 -17.86 12.78 23.83
C GLY A 120 -18.59 12.93 22.49
N LEU A 121 -18.08 12.30 21.43
CA LEU A 121 -18.67 12.26 20.09
C LEU A 121 -19.25 10.86 19.81
N PRO A 122 -20.27 10.72 18.95
CA PRO A 122 -20.83 9.41 18.60
C PRO A 122 -19.82 8.53 17.87
N VAL A 123 -19.63 7.29 18.34
CA VAL A 123 -18.78 6.28 17.70
C VAL A 123 -19.54 4.99 17.42
N ALA A 124 -19.20 4.34 16.31
CA ALA A 124 -19.70 3.00 15.97
C ALA A 124 -18.59 2.17 15.30
N THR A 125 -18.59 0.87 15.59
CA THR A 125 -17.77 -0.13 14.90
C THR A 125 -18.68 -0.92 13.97
N VAL A 126 -18.33 -0.97 12.68
CA VAL A 126 -18.95 -1.88 11.71
C VAL A 126 -17.97 -2.97 11.34
N SER A 127 -18.46 -4.19 11.22
CA SER A 127 -17.65 -5.34 10.82
C SER A 127 -18.48 -6.20 9.88
N TYR A 128 -17.90 -6.55 8.74
CA TYR A 128 -18.54 -7.33 7.68
C TYR A 128 -17.71 -8.56 7.37
N THR A 129 -18.32 -9.74 7.44
CA THR A 129 -17.62 -10.98 7.06
C THR A 129 -17.54 -11.11 5.55
N ALA A 130 -16.56 -11.85 5.05
CA ALA A 130 -16.47 -12.13 3.62
C ALA A 130 -17.78 -12.75 3.06
N ASP A 131 -18.40 -13.66 3.80
CA ASP A 131 -19.71 -14.27 3.44
C ASP A 131 -20.82 -13.22 3.26
N GLU A 132 -20.89 -12.21 4.14
CA GLU A 132 -21.88 -11.13 4.04
C GLU A 132 -21.64 -10.27 2.81
N LEU A 133 -20.37 -9.97 2.50
CA LEU A 133 -19.99 -9.18 1.34
C LEU A 133 -20.25 -9.91 0.02
N ILE A 134 -19.92 -11.21 -0.05
CA ILE A 134 -20.25 -12.06 -1.20
C ILE A 134 -21.77 -12.11 -1.39
N ALA A 135 -22.54 -12.34 -0.32
CA ALA A 135 -23.98 -12.43 -0.40
C ALA A 135 -24.64 -11.10 -0.82
N ALA A 136 -24.09 -9.97 -0.39
CA ALA A 136 -24.59 -8.63 -0.74
C ALA A 136 -24.29 -8.26 -2.19
N THR A 137 -23.05 -8.45 -2.63
CA THR A 137 -22.58 -8.09 -3.98
C THR A 137 -23.04 -9.10 -5.04
N GLY A 138 -23.22 -10.37 -4.65
CA GLY A 138 -23.62 -11.44 -5.55
C GLY A 138 -22.50 -11.92 -6.47
N ILE A 139 -21.24 -11.65 -6.12
CA ILE A 139 -20.08 -12.14 -6.87
C ILE A 139 -20.00 -13.68 -6.86
N ASP A 140 -19.39 -14.22 -7.91
CA ASP A 140 -18.92 -15.60 -7.89
C ASP A 140 -17.55 -15.63 -7.21
N GLU A 141 -17.52 -16.05 -5.95
CA GLU A 141 -16.31 -16.13 -5.13
C GLU A 141 -15.18 -16.91 -5.82
N THR A 142 -15.50 -17.89 -6.69
CA THR A 142 -14.50 -18.70 -7.38
C THR A 142 -13.75 -17.97 -8.50
N MET A 143 -14.19 -16.75 -8.82
CA MET A 143 -13.60 -15.89 -9.84
C MET A 143 -12.72 -14.79 -9.25
N ILE A 144 -12.56 -14.74 -7.91
CA ILE A 144 -11.67 -13.79 -7.25
C ILE A 144 -10.23 -14.07 -7.66
N VAL A 145 -9.52 -13.01 -8.02
CA VAL A 145 -8.13 -13.01 -8.46
C VAL A 145 -7.34 -11.92 -7.73
N GLY A 146 -6.02 -11.96 -7.87
CA GLY A 146 -5.14 -11.10 -7.07
C GLY A 146 -5.37 -9.61 -7.33
N LYS A 147 -5.36 -8.80 -6.26
CA LYS A 147 -5.65 -7.35 -6.19
C LYS A 147 -7.12 -6.95 -6.24
N ASP A 148 -8.04 -7.89 -6.40
CA ASP A 148 -9.47 -7.64 -6.23
C ASP A 148 -9.78 -7.06 -4.86
N ARG A 149 -10.89 -6.32 -4.80
CA ARG A 149 -11.27 -5.61 -3.59
C ARG A 149 -12.76 -5.42 -3.48
N PHE A 150 -13.23 -5.26 -2.25
CA PHE A 150 -14.50 -4.61 -2.00
C PHE A 150 -14.28 -3.10 -1.92
N GLU A 151 -15.24 -2.34 -2.42
CA GLU A 151 -15.26 -0.89 -2.29
C GLU A 151 -16.45 -0.50 -1.42
N PHE A 152 -16.20 0.27 -0.37
CA PHE A 152 -17.21 0.74 0.54
C PHE A 152 -17.41 2.23 0.36
N ARG A 153 -18.65 2.68 0.36
CA ARG A 153 -19.00 4.11 0.37
C ARG A 153 -19.95 4.42 1.50
N LEU A 154 -19.67 5.49 2.23
CA LEU A 154 -20.47 5.95 3.35
C LEU A 154 -21.30 7.17 2.94
N VAL A 155 -22.53 7.24 3.45
CA VAL A 155 -23.41 8.40 3.36
C VAL A 155 -23.87 8.78 4.77
N LEU A 156 -23.40 9.92 5.28
CA LEU A 156 -23.85 10.51 6.54
C LEU A 156 -25.05 11.41 6.28
N SER A 157 -26.16 11.15 6.95
CA SER A 157 -27.34 12.03 6.97
C SER A 157 -27.50 12.65 8.36
N LEU A 158 -27.83 13.94 8.38
CA LEU A 158 -28.09 14.70 9.59
C LEU A 158 -29.56 15.07 9.70
N THR A 159 -30.05 15.23 10.94
CA THR A 159 -31.45 15.59 11.25
C THR A 159 -31.88 16.96 10.72
N ASN A 160 -30.92 17.83 10.38
CA ASN A 160 -31.15 19.12 9.74
C ASN A 160 -31.37 19.00 8.20
N GLY A 161 -31.23 17.80 7.64
CA GLY A 161 -31.41 17.47 6.22
C GLY A 161 -30.14 17.55 5.37
N GLU A 162 -28.99 17.85 5.97
CA GLU A 162 -27.69 17.77 5.29
C GLU A 162 -27.26 16.32 5.08
N VAL A 163 -26.56 16.07 3.97
CA VAL A 163 -26.04 14.75 3.59
C VAL A 163 -24.62 14.91 3.08
N TYR A 164 -23.71 14.06 3.56
CA TYR A 164 -22.29 14.05 3.20
C TYR A 164 -21.86 12.67 2.72
N THR A 165 -21.11 12.63 1.62
CA THR A 165 -20.50 11.40 1.08
C THR A 165 -19.11 11.69 0.50
N ASN A 166 -18.50 10.72 -0.20
CA ASN A 166 -17.16 10.84 -0.79
C ASN A 166 -17.04 11.95 -1.85
N SER A 167 -18.16 12.48 -2.37
CA SER A 167 -18.14 13.65 -3.26
C SER A 167 -18.02 15.00 -2.53
N ASP A 168 -18.20 15.02 -1.21
CA ASP A 168 -18.26 16.24 -0.40
C ASP A 168 -16.96 16.51 0.37
N VAL A 169 -15.89 15.74 0.08
CA VAL A 169 -14.60 15.84 0.76
C VAL A 169 -13.53 16.50 -0.10
N GLY A 170 -12.79 17.44 0.51
CA GLY A 170 -11.53 17.95 -0.03
C GLY A 170 -10.34 17.20 0.58
N GLY A 171 -9.16 17.24 -0.05
CA GLY A 171 -7.95 16.54 0.43
C GLY A 171 -7.61 16.68 1.93
N PRO A 172 -7.78 17.86 2.56
CA PRO A 172 -7.59 18.01 4.01
C PRO A 172 -8.61 17.25 4.87
N VAL A 173 -9.82 17.01 4.37
CA VAL A 173 -10.91 16.28 5.05
C VAL A 173 -10.73 14.77 4.88
N SER A 174 -10.42 14.31 3.67
CA SER A 174 -10.27 12.87 3.37
C SER A 174 -9.01 12.25 3.99
N GLY A 175 -7.84 12.91 3.86
CA GLY A 175 -6.55 12.35 4.28
C GLY A 175 -5.76 13.20 5.28
N GLY A 176 -6.31 14.33 5.73
CA GLY A 176 -5.65 15.14 6.75
C GLY A 176 -5.70 14.42 8.11
N ALA A 177 -4.56 14.37 8.80
CA ALA A 177 -4.38 13.67 10.09
C ALA A 177 -5.36 14.04 11.21
N TYR A 178 -6.18 15.08 11.02
CA TYR A 178 -7.20 15.53 11.96
C TYR A 178 -8.61 15.05 11.61
N PHE A 179 -8.93 14.95 10.31
CA PHE A 179 -10.28 14.61 9.84
C PHE A 179 -10.39 13.15 9.45
N SER A 180 -9.42 12.61 8.69
CA SER A 180 -9.38 11.20 8.25
C SER A 180 -10.77 10.66 7.87
N ALA A 181 -11.52 11.44 7.10
CA ALA A 181 -12.92 11.17 6.78
C ALA A 181 -13.08 10.99 5.26
N PRO A 182 -12.63 9.85 4.70
CA PRO A 182 -12.66 9.64 3.26
C PRO A 182 -14.08 9.40 2.73
N PHE A 183 -15.00 8.90 3.56
CA PHE A 183 -16.32 8.38 3.16
C PHE A 183 -16.25 7.25 2.11
N GLU A 184 -15.06 6.72 1.82
CA GLU A 184 -14.83 5.60 0.91
C GLU A 184 -13.63 4.79 1.38
N TYR A 185 -13.70 3.47 1.17
CA TYR A 185 -12.64 2.53 1.54
C TYR A 185 -12.47 1.46 0.48
N PHE A 186 -11.23 1.01 0.28
CA PHE A 186 -10.84 0.09 -0.79
C PHE A 186 -9.99 -1.08 -0.26
N PRO A 187 -10.47 -1.88 0.72
CA PRO A 187 -9.71 -3.00 1.26
C PRO A 187 -9.41 -4.03 0.18
N VAL A 188 -8.13 -4.13 -0.19
CA VAL A 188 -7.63 -5.17 -1.09
C VAL A 188 -7.73 -6.52 -0.40
N ILE A 189 -8.25 -7.52 -1.10
CA ILE A 189 -8.32 -8.89 -0.61
C ILE A 189 -6.89 -9.43 -0.55
N ALA A 190 -6.42 -9.68 0.67
CA ALA A 190 -5.15 -10.37 0.89
C ALA A 190 -5.32 -11.85 0.54
N CYS A 191 -4.19 -12.53 0.38
CA CYS A 191 -4.18 -13.93 0.06
C CYS A 191 -3.61 -14.77 1.21
N SER A 192 -4.03 -16.03 1.29
CA SER A 192 -3.43 -17.01 2.18
C SER A 192 -2.19 -17.60 1.52
N ILE A 193 -1.03 -17.42 2.16
CA ILE A 193 0.23 -18.03 1.72
C ILE A 193 0.31 -19.44 2.31
N THR A 194 -0.07 -20.43 1.51
CA THR A 194 -0.19 -21.84 1.89
C THR A 194 1.02 -22.68 1.50
N ASP A 195 1.75 -22.29 0.45
CA ASP A 195 2.97 -22.96 -0.01
C ASP A 195 4.23 -22.47 0.73
N ASP A 196 5.22 -23.35 0.80
CA ASP A 196 6.60 -23.00 1.16
C ASP A 196 7.47 -22.96 -0.10
N LEU A 197 7.96 -21.78 -0.46
CA LEU A 197 8.89 -21.60 -1.59
C LEU A 197 10.36 -21.80 -1.19
N SER A 198 10.66 -22.16 0.06
CA SER A 198 12.03 -22.44 0.46
C SER A 198 12.58 -23.68 -0.24
N GLY A 199 13.90 -23.70 -0.41
CA GLY A 199 14.60 -24.81 -1.08
C GLY A 199 15.72 -24.32 -1.97
N THR A 200 16.37 -25.27 -2.65
CA THR A 200 17.44 -24.97 -3.62
C THR A 200 16.91 -25.12 -5.04
N HIS A 201 16.69 -23.99 -5.69
CA HIS A 201 16.18 -23.89 -7.06
C HIS A 201 17.31 -23.77 -8.05
N SER A 202 17.21 -24.45 -9.18
CA SER A 202 18.18 -24.28 -10.27
C SER A 202 17.76 -23.12 -11.17
N TYR A 203 18.72 -22.33 -11.63
CA TYR A 203 18.45 -21.22 -12.54
C TYR A 203 19.27 -21.32 -13.82
N VAL A 204 18.74 -20.73 -14.90
CA VAL A 204 19.48 -20.37 -16.11
C VAL A 204 19.20 -18.91 -16.42
N THR A 205 20.21 -18.07 -16.27
CA THR A 205 20.14 -16.62 -16.42
C THR A 205 20.74 -16.19 -17.75
N THR A 206 19.99 -15.43 -18.54
CA THR A 206 20.47 -14.72 -19.72
C THR A 206 20.73 -13.27 -19.35
N ILE A 207 21.98 -12.81 -19.46
CA ILE A 207 22.35 -11.45 -19.11
C ILE A 207 21.89 -10.49 -20.21
N ASN A 208 21.07 -9.51 -19.85
CA ASN A 208 20.59 -8.51 -20.79
C ASN A 208 21.54 -7.29 -20.81
N THR A 209 21.88 -6.78 -19.62
CA THR A 209 22.75 -5.61 -19.48
C THR A 209 23.60 -5.75 -18.22
N THR A 210 24.85 -5.30 -18.28
CA THR A 210 25.71 -5.05 -17.11
C THR A 210 25.69 -3.55 -16.81
N ALA A 211 25.57 -3.19 -15.54
CA ALA A 211 25.49 -1.81 -15.06
C ALA A 211 26.66 -0.93 -15.58
N PRO A 212 26.38 0.28 -16.11
CA PRO A 212 27.42 1.19 -16.54
C PRO A 212 28.35 1.63 -15.40
N GLY A 213 29.66 1.58 -15.64
CA GLY A 213 30.65 2.07 -14.68
C GLY A 213 30.93 1.14 -13.50
N GLN A 214 30.32 -0.04 -13.47
CA GLN A 214 30.67 -1.10 -12.53
C GLN A 214 31.90 -1.86 -13.00
N GLU A 215 32.87 -2.02 -12.10
CA GLU A 215 34.11 -2.75 -12.38
C GLU A 215 34.29 -3.90 -11.37
N PRO A 216 34.84 -5.05 -11.77
CA PRO A 216 35.20 -6.10 -10.84
C PRO A 216 36.29 -5.63 -9.84
N PRO A 217 36.38 -6.25 -8.66
CA PRO A 217 37.46 -5.98 -7.71
C PRO A 217 38.85 -6.19 -8.33
N GLY A 218 39.71 -5.18 -8.20
CA GLY A 218 41.11 -5.21 -8.60
C GLY A 218 41.43 -4.47 -9.90
N ASP A 219 42.72 -4.14 -10.06
CA ASP A 219 43.16 -3.31 -11.18
C ASP A 219 43.10 -4.05 -12.52
N ASN A 220 42.39 -3.47 -13.49
CA ASN A 220 42.27 -3.97 -14.87
C ASN A 220 41.67 -5.39 -15.00
N VAL A 221 40.79 -5.78 -14.07
CA VAL A 221 40.01 -7.02 -14.21
C VAL A 221 38.84 -6.74 -15.16
N PRO A 222 38.72 -7.46 -16.29
CA PRO A 222 37.63 -7.22 -17.23
C PRO A 222 36.30 -7.76 -16.70
N ILE A 223 35.20 -7.10 -17.08
CA ILE A 223 33.83 -7.61 -16.91
C ILE A 223 33.72 -8.97 -17.63
N GLY A 224 33.24 -9.98 -16.92
CA GLY A 224 33.15 -11.37 -17.39
C GLY A 224 31.99 -11.65 -18.34
N CYS A 225 31.00 -10.76 -18.40
CA CYS A 225 29.80 -10.91 -19.20
C CYS A 225 29.68 -9.88 -20.32
N SER A 226 28.88 -10.26 -21.31
CA SER A 226 28.31 -9.38 -22.33
C SER A 226 26.83 -9.72 -22.52
N GLN A 227 26.07 -8.86 -23.21
CA GLN A 227 24.67 -9.16 -23.53
C GLN A 227 24.53 -10.54 -24.20
N GLY A 228 23.60 -11.36 -23.71
CA GLY A 228 23.36 -12.73 -24.15
C GLY A 228 24.25 -13.78 -23.49
N THR A 229 25.12 -13.39 -22.55
CA THR A 229 25.86 -14.38 -21.73
C THR A 229 24.87 -15.22 -20.93
N ILE A 230 25.10 -16.53 -20.87
CA ILE A 230 24.27 -17.46 -20.11
C ILE A 230 25.03 -17.93 -18.88
N VAL A 231 24.43 -17.78 -17.72
CA VAL A 231 24.92 -18.26 -16.42
C VAL A 231 23.92 -19.30 -15.91
N ALA A 232 24.40 -20.38 -15.30
CA ALA A 232 23.54 -21.39 -14.71
C ALA A 232 24.11 -21.81 -13.36
N GLY A 233 23.23 -22.11 -12.43
CA GLY A 233 23.61 -22.44 -11.07
C GLY A 233 22.39 -22.77 -10.21
N ASN A 234 22.55 -22.63 -8.90
CA ASN A 234 21.45 -22.78 -7.96
C ASN A 234 21.37 -21.55 -7.07
N VAL A 235 20.16 -21.19 -6.69
CA VAL A 235 19.84 -20.21 -5.66
C VAL A 235 19.12 -20.95 -4.55
N THR A 236 19.46 -20.65 -3.30
CA THR A 236 18.77 -21.20 -2.13
C THR A 236 17.92 -20.10 -1.51
N TRP A 237 16.63 -20.37 -1.39
CA TRP A 237 15.70 -19.56 -0.62
C TRP A 237 15.49 -20.22 0.74
N THR A 238 15.70 -19.45 1.81
CA THR A 238 15.55 -19.95 3.18
C THR A 238 14.44 -19.19 3.87
N GLN A 239 13.43 -19.92 4.34
CA GLN A 239 12.31 -19.37 5.09
C GLN A 239 12.80 -18.53 6.27
N ILE A 240 12.37 -17.27 6.34
CA ILE A 240 12.69 -16.37 7.45
C ILE A 240 11.86 -16.77 8.67
N ALA A 241 12.49 -16.72 9.85
CA ALA A 241 11.84 -16.97 11.13
C ALA A 241 11.51 -15.63 11.82
N GLY A 242 10.27 -15.50 12.27
CA GLY A 242 9.79 -14.35 13.05
C GLY A 242 10.26 -14.38 14.51
N GLY A 243 9.76 -13.41 15.29
CA GLY A 243 10.23 -13.11 16.66
C GLY A 243 10.17 -14.24 17.70
N GLU A 244 9.51 -15.35 17.40
CA GLU A 244 9.45 -16.56 18.25
C GLU A 244 10.02 -17.83 17.58
N GLY A 245 10.66 -17.69 16.42
CA GLY A 245 11.17 -18.82 15.63
C GLY A 245 10.13 -19.48 14.72
N SER A 246 8.87 -19.02 14.74
CA SER A 246 7.85 -19.40 13.76
C SER A 246 8.16 -18.79 12.39
N PRO A 247 7.98 -19.51 11.28
CA PRO A 247 8.22 -18.97 9.95
C PRO A 247 7.28 -17.79 9.65
N ILE A 248 7.79 -16.78 8.93
CA ILE A 248 6.97 -15.71 8.36
C ILE A 248 6.54 -16.15 6.95
N SER A 249 5.30 -16.61 6.78
CA SER A 249 4.82 -17.09 5.48
C SER A 249 5.10 -16.07 4.37
N GLY A 250 5.69 -16.52 3.27
CA GLY A 250 5.99 -15.68 2.11
C GLY A 250 7.33 -14.95 2.15
N GLU A 251 8.07 -14.97 3.26
CA GLU A 251 9.35 -14.27 3.37
C GLU A 251 10.55 -15.22 3.38
N TYR A 252 11.48 -14.99 2.45
CA TYR A 252 12.66 -15.84 2.26
C TYR A 252 13.94 -15.01 2.15
N SER A 253 15.01 -15.39 2.85
CA SER A 253 16.34 -14.91 2.50
C SER A 253 16.84 -15.63 1.25
N SER A 254 17.68 -14.96 0.46
CA SER A 254 18.22 -15.51 -0.79
C SER A 254 19.74 -15.59 -0.76
N SER A 255 20.28 -16.72 -1.24
CA SER A 255 21.73 -16.87 -1.40
C SER A 255 22.32 -15.96 -2.49
N ASP A 256 21.50 -15.51 -3.44
CA ASP A 256 21.91 -14.61 -4.53
C ASP A 256 20.68 -14.02 -5.24
N MET A 257 20.47 -12.71 -5.14
CA MET A 257 19.41 -11.97 -5.84
C MET A 257 19.67 -11.79 -7.34
N SER A 258 20.91 -11.99 -7.77
CA SER A 258 21.31 -11.77 -9.17
C SER A 258 21.22 -13.03 -10.02
N PHE A 259 20.84 -14.17 -9.43
CA PHE A 259 20.85 -15.49 -10.07
C PHE A 259 22.17 -15.75 -10.82
N GLY A 260 23.30 -15.59 -10.11
CA GLY A 260 24.66 -15.83 -10.59
C GLY A 260 25.28 -14.73 -11.44
N GLN A 261 24.51 -13.69 -11.82
CA GLN A 261 25.05 -12.62 -12.64
C GLN A 261 26.20 -11.89 -11.93
N PHE A 262 26.03 -11.49 -10.66
CA PHE A 262 27.01 -10.64 -10.00
C PHE A 262 28.39 -11.28 -9.93
N GLU A 263 28.46 -12.53 -9.46
CA GLU A 263 29.71 -13.26 -9.36
C GLU A 263 30.32 -13.57 -10.73
N SER A 264 29.48 -13.87 -11.73
CA SER A 264 29.94 -14.23 -13.08
C SER A 264 30.42 -13.04 -13.90
N CYS A 265 29.69 -11.92 -13.82
CA CYS A 265 29.96 -10.71 -14.59
C CYS A 265 31.00 -9.83 -13.94
N TYR A 266 31.14 -9.89 -12.61
CA TYR A 266 32.16 -9.17 -11.86
C TYR A 266 33.03 -10.17 -11.07
N PRO A 267 34.03 -10.80 -11.72
CA PRO A 267 34.85 -11.82 -11.08
C PRO A 267 35.46 -11.35 -9.75
N GLY A 268 35.21 -12.10 -8.67
CA GLY A 268 35.69 -11.77 -7.33
C GLY A 268 34.76 -10.86 -6.50
N ARG A 269 33.65 -10.39 -7.07
CA ARG A 269 32.64 -9.58 -6.36
C ARG A 269 31.81 -10.40 -5.36
N GLY A 270 31.53 -11.67 -5.67
CA GLY A 270 30.66 -12.54 -4.88
C GLY A 270 29.17 -12.43 -5.29
N PRO A 271 28.31 -13.31 -4.73
CA PRO A 271 26.87 -13.31 -4.99
C PRO A 271 26.19 -12.08 -4.37
N ALA A 272 25.07 -11.64 -4.93
CA ALA A 272 24.31 -10.51 -4.41
C ALA A 272 23.42 -10.97 -3.25
N THR A 273 23.93 -10.90 -2.01
CA THR A 273 23.25 -11.40 -0.81
C THR A 273 23.55 -10.48 0.39
N GLY A 274 22.73 -10.57 1.44
CA GLY A 274 22.77 -9.70 2.62
C GLY A 274 21.92 -10.27 3.76
N GLU A 275 22.16 -9.83 5.00
CA GLU A 275 21.31 -10.19 6.14
C GLU A 275 19.89 -9.60 6.03
N ASP A 276 19.76 -8.42 5.42
CA ASP A 276 18.48 -7.71 5.28
C ASP A 276 17.78 -7.99 3.94
N VAL A 277 18.42 -8.75 3.04
CA VAL A 277 17.88 -9.02 1.71
C VAL A 277 16.89 -10.16 1.75
N THR A 278 15.64 -9.84 1.42
CA THR A 278 14.50 -10.75 1.50
C THR A 278 13.78 -10.82 0.15
N ILE A 279 13.15 -11.95 -0.13
CA ILE A 279 12.16 -12.11 -1.19
C ILE A 279 10.81 -12.25 -0.48
N ILE A 280 9.91 -11.31 -0.74
CA ILE A 280 8.55 -11.30 -0.22
C ILE A 280 7.61 -11.79 -1.33
N TRP A 281 7.01 -12.95 -1.12
CA TRP A 281 5.93 -13.46 -1.95
C TRP A 281 4.61 -12.87 -1.46
N ASP A 282 3.93 -12.09 -2.30
CA ASP A 282 2.63 -11.48 -2.01
C ASP A 282 1.49 -12.15 -2.78
N CYS A 283 1.61 -13.47 -2.97
CA CYS A 283 0.77 -14.32 -3.84
C CYS A 283 0.97 -14.18 -5.34
N ILE A 284 1.04 -12.96 -5.84
CA ILE A 284 1.05 -12.71 -7.30
C ILE A 284 2.43 -12.31 -7.81
N SER A 285 3.29 -11.80 -6.94
CA SER A 285 4.62 -11.31 -7.25
C SER A 285 5.66 -11.88 -6.28
N LEU A 286 6.91 -11.84 -6.71
CA LEU A 286 8.06 -12.00 -5.83
C LEU A 286 8.74 -10.64 -5.74
N ASN A 287 8.70 -10.01 -4.58
CA ASN A 287 9.23 -8.68 -4.34
C ASN A 287 10.54 -8.77 -3.56
N PRO A 288 11.70 -8.58 -4.21
CA PRO A 288 12.94 -8.27 -3.50
C PRO A 288 12.75 -7.10 -2.56
N ASP A 289 13.18 -7.25 -1.32
CA ASP A 289 13.30 -6.18 -0.35
C ASP A 289 14.70 -6.18 0.28
N GLY A 290 15.10 -5.02 0.81
CA GLY A 290 16.42 -4.81 1.39
C GLY A 290 17.50 -4.41 0.37
N GLU A 291 18.68 -4.10 0.91
CA GLU A 291 19.82 -3.56 0.17
C GLU A 291 20.98 -4.56 0.14
N VAL A 292 21.67 -4.63 -1.00
CA VAL A 292 22.95 -5.32 -1.12
C VAL A 292 24.06 -4.28 -1.03
N TYR A 293 25.01 -4.53 -0.14
CA TYR A 293 26.10 -3.59 0.12
C TYR A 293 27.40 -3.98 -0.58
N LEU A 294 28.14 -2.98 -1.08
CA LEU A 294 29.46 -3.13 -1.69
C LEU A 294 30.53 -2.34 -0.94
N LYS A 295 31.65 -2.99 -0.67
CA LYS A 295 32.90 -2.38 -0.22
C LYS A 295 34.02 -2.77 -1.17
N ASP A 296 34.71 -1.77 -1.73
CA ASP A 296 35.77 -1.99 -2.73
C ASP A 296 35.31 -2.90 -3.90
N SER A 297 34.06 -2.73 -4.34
CA SER A 297 33.41 -3.54 -5.39
C SER A 297 33.15 -5.02 -5.04
N VAL A 298 33.28 -5.41 -3.77
CA VAL A 298 32.98 -6.75 -3.24
C VAL A 298 31.70 -6.69 -2.41
N VAL A 299 30.84 -7.71 -2.52
CA VAL A 299 29.64 -7.83 -1.69
C VAL A 299 30.00 -8.10 -0.24
N VAL A 300 29.35 -7.37 0.66
CA VAL A 300 29.58 -7.39 2.11
C VAL A 300 28.22 -7.52 2.80
N PRO A 301 27.79 -8.75 3.12
CA PRO A 301 26.40 -9.02 3.55
C PRO A 301 25.92 -8.35 4.86
N ASN A 302 26.83 -7.78 5.66
CA ASN A 302 26.58 -7.39 7.05
C ASN A 302 27.14 -5.98 7.39
N ASP A 303 27.21 -5.06 6.44
CA ASP A 303 27.77 -3.72 6.67
C ASP A 303 26.85 -2.64 6.10
N ASP A 304 26.09 -1.99 6.99
CA ASP A 304 25.16 -0.90 6.67
C ASP A 304 25.86 0.47 6.48
N ASN A 305 27.19 0.53 6.61
CA ASN A 305 27.99 1.75 6.47
C ASN A 305 28.79 1.78 5.16
N ASP A 306 28.35 1.03 4.16
CA ASP A 306 29.11 0.82 2.95
C ASP A 306 29.07 1.97 1.95
N ASP A 307 30.07 1.96 1.07
CA ASP A 307 30.29 3.04 0.10
C ASP A 307 29.21 3.06 -0.99
N THR A 308 28.51 1.94 -1.21
CA THR A 308 27.42 1.82 -2.18
C THR A 308 26.46 0.70 -1.77
N ASP A 309 25.18 1.03 -1.66
CA ASP A 309 24.05 0.12 -1.57
C ASP A 309 23.27 0.08 -2.89
N PHE A 310 22.49 -0.99 -3.09
CA PHE A 310 21.56 -1.10 -4.20
C PHE A 310 20.49 -2.17 -3.93
N THR A 311 19.34 -1.96 -4.54
CA THR A 311 18.16 -2.84 -4.46
C THR A 311 17.93 -3.61 -5.76
N TYR A 312 17.15 -4.69 -5.68
CA TYR A 312 16.67 -5.47 -6.83
C TYR A 312 15.17 -5.25 -7.06
N GLY A 313 14.72 -5.53 -8.28
CA GLY A 313 13.31 -5.67 -8.62
C GLY A 313 13.12 -6.86 -9.55
N TYR A 314 12.05 -7.60 -9.33
CA TYR A 314 11.68 -8.79 -10.12
C TYR A 314 10.33 -8.57 -10.78
N GLU A 315 10.18 -9.12 -11.98
CA GLU A 315 8.92 -9.21 -12.71
C GLU A 315 8.78 -10.66 -13.18
N ILE A 316 7.75 -11.36 -12.69
CA ILE A 316 7.42 -12.69 -13.20
C ILE A 316 6.81 -12.51 -14.58
N THR A 317 7.34 -13.20 -15.60
CA THR A 317 6.85 -13.07 -16.98
C THR A 317 6.17 -14.33 -17.49
N SER A 318 6.36 -15.47 -16.82
CA SER A 318 5.69 -16.72 -17.14
C SER A 318 5.90 -17.75 -16.05
N VAL A 319 4.89 -18.55 -15.75
CA VAL A 319 5.00 -19.76 -14.93
C VAL A 319 4.36 -20.92 -15.68
N VAL A 320 5.06 -22.06 -15.77
CA VAL A 320 4.57 -23.29 -16.39
C VAL A 320 5.08 -24.49 -15.59
N GLY A 321 4.21 -25.02 -14.74
CA GLY A 321 4.55 -26.13 -13.84
C GLY A 321 5.76 -25.77 -12.97
N PRO A 322 6.88 -26.51 -13.05
CA PRO A 322 8.04 -26.26 -12.19
C PRO A 322 8.94 -25.12 -12.67
N VAL A 323 8.63 -24.49 -13.81
CA VAL A 323 9.47 -23.47 -14.44
C VAL A 323 8.81 -22.10 -14.34
N MET A 324 9.52 -21.14 -13.76
CA MET A 324 9.15 -19.74 -13.69
C MET A 324 10.20 -18.92 -14.45
N THR A 325 9.76 -17.92 -15.22
CA THR A 325 10.64 -16.93 -15.83
C THR A 325 10.47 -15.61 -15.10
N ILE A 326 11.58 -15.03 -14.66
CA ILE A 326 11.63 -13.74 -13.97
C ILE A 326 12.57 -12.83 -14.77
N ASP A 327 12.15 -11.62 -15.06
CA ASP A 327 13.05 -10.56 -15.45
C ASP A 327 13.48 -9.80 -14.19
N PHE A 328 14.80 -9.72 -13.96
CA PHE A 328 15.34 -8.96 -12.83
C PHE A 328 16.05 -7.70 -13.31
N SER A 329 16.03 -6.70 -12.43
CA SER A 329 16.85 -5.50 -12.54
C SER A 329 17.41 -5.11 -11.18
N ASN A 330 18.46 -4.31 -11.17
CA ASN A 330 18.93 -3.64 -9.97
C ASN A 330 19.08 -2.14 -10.19
N SER A 331 19.18 -1.38 -9.10
CA SER A 331 19.30 0.09 -9.14
C SER A 331 20.64 0.60 -9.68
N LEU A 332 21.64 -0.26 -9.87
CA LEU A 332 22.89 0.05 -10.57
C LEU A 332 22.74 -0.03 -12.11
N GLY A 333 21.68 -0.69 -12.60
CA GLY A 333 21.35 -0.83 -14.02
C GLY A 333 21.72 -2.19 -14.63
N ASP A 334 22.07 -3.18 -13.81
CA ASP A 334 22.17 -4.56 -14.28
C ASP A 334 20.78 -5.13 -14.56
N THR A 335 20.65 -5.93 -15.63
CA THR A 335 19.40 -6.61 -15.98
C THR A 335 19.65 -8.00 -16.54
N GLY A 336 18.70 -8.91 -16.34
CA GLY A 336 18.73 -10.25 -16.91
C GLY A 336 17.37 -10.91 -16.87
N SER A 337 17.25 -12.00 -17.63
CA SER A 337 16.09 -12.87 -17.63
C SER A 337 16.50 -14.22 -17.08
N VAL A 338 15.85 -14.70 -16.03
CA VAL A 338 16.14 -15.98 -15.38
C VAL A 338 15.02 -16.97 -15.59
N VAL A 339 15.38 -18.17 -16.05
CA VAL A 339 14.52 -19.35 -16.02
C VAL A 339 14.84 -20.10 -14.73
N LEU A 340 13.96 -19.99 -13.74
CA LEU A 340 14.05 -20.62 -12.43
C LEU A 340 13.24 -21.92 -12.42
N THR A 341 13.86 -23.03 -12.01
CA THR A 341 13.18 -24.32 -11.86
C THR A 341 13.12 -24.70 -10.39
N ARG A 342 11.90 -24.92 -9.87
CA ARG A 342 11.65 -25.25 -8.46
C ARG A 342 12.38 -26.54 -8.06
N GLU A 343 12.74 -26.62 -6.79
CA GLU A 343 13.45 -27.78 -6.25
C GLU A 343 12.63 -29.06 -6.48
N GLY A 344 13.30 -30.16 -6.82
CA GLY A 344 12.63 -31.44 -7.06
C GLY A 344 11.76 -31.52 -8.32
N GLY A 345 11.57 -30.42 -9.05
CA GLY A 345 10.63 -30.34 -10.17
C GLY A 345 9.17 -30.24 -9.71
N GLU A 346 8.93 -29.75 -8.50
CA GLU A 346 7.59 -29.40 -8.01
C GLU A 346 7.03 -28.19 -8.78
N ASP A 347 5.73 -28.15 -8.99
CA ASP A 347 5.10 -27.02 -9.67
C ASP A 347 5.15 -25.77 -8.79
N TRP A 348 5.35 -24.58 -9.36
CA TRP A 348 5.15 -23.33 -8.63
C TRP A 348 3.67 -23.12 -8.26
N PRO A 349 3.34 -22.34 -7.22
CA PRO A 349 1.96 -22.06 -6.83
C PRO A 349 1.09 -21.67 -8.02
N ALA A 350 -0.11 -22.27 -8.10
CA ALA A 350 -1.00 -22.11 -9.24
C ALA A 350 -1.44 -20.65 -9.44
N ILE A 351 -1.47 -19.87 -8.37
CA ILE A 351 -1.78 -18.44 -8.39
C ILE A 351 -0.85 -17.59 -9.27
N PHE A 352 0.42 -18.00 -9.44
CA PHE A 352 1.31 -17.32 -10.38
C PHE A 352 0.97 -17.61 -11.85
N LEU A 353 0.15 -18.63 -12.13
CA LEU A 353 -0.29 -18.97 -13.49
C LEU A 353 -1.44 -18.08 -13.97
N GLY A 354 -2.22 -17.50 -13.06
CA GLY A 354 -3.43 -16.72 -13.37
C GLY A 354 -3.20 -15.23 -13.59
N ASN A 355 -2.05 -14.69 -13.17
CA ASN A 355 -1.77 -13.25 -13.16
C ASN A 355 -0.75 -12.78 -14.22
N ASN A 356 -0.44 -13.60 -15.22
CA ASN A 356 0.59 -13.34 -16.25
C ASN A 356 0.09 -13.43 -17.69
#